data_AF-N9M9J4-F1
#
_entry.id   AF-N9M9J4-F1
#
_cell.length_a   1.000
_cell.length_b   1.000
_cell.length_c   1.000
_cell.angle_alpha   90.00
_cell.angle_beta   90.00
_cell.angle_gamma   90.00
#
_symmetry.space_group_name_H-M   'P 1'
#
loop_
_entity.id
_entity.type
_entity.pdbx_description
1 polymer ?
#
loop_
_entity_poly.entity_id
_entity_poly.type
_entity_poly.pdbx_seq_one_letter_code
_entity_poly.pdbx_strand_id
1 'polypeptide(L)' 'MNQIKIGHQVKLAQFEHYIFTVTAAHQDGSFTVTTTLDGQQILSYENVAQEMLKPLMR' A
#
# COMPACT_ATOMS: atom_id res chain seq x y z
N MET A 1 -8.09 -5.13 15.86
CA MET A 1 -6.90 -4.57 15.18
C MET A 1 -7.07 -4.78 13.70
N ASN A 2 -7.06 -3.71 12.89
CA ASN A 2 -7.29 -3.81 11.45
C ASN A 2 -6.05 -4.40 10.77
N GLN A 3 -6.09 -5.69 10.44
CA GLN A 3 -5.02 -6.36 9.71
C GLN A 3 -5.04 -5.88 8.25
N ILE A 4 -3.91 -5.33 7.80
CA ILE A 4 -3.70 -5.01 6.38
C ILE A 4 -3.49 -6.33 5.63
N LYS A 5 -4.17 -6.50 4.49
CA LYS A 5 -4.16 -7.71 3.67
C LYS A 5 -3.97 -7.35 2.21
N ILE A 6 -3.55 -8.31 1.42
CA ILE A 6 -3.51 -8.19 -0.05
C ILE A 6 -4.91 -7.81 -0.55
N GLY A 7 -4.97 -6.85 -1.48
CA GLY A 7 -6.20 -6.27 -2.01
C GLY A 7 -6.72 -5.06 -1.23
N HIS A 8 -6.22 -4.77 -0.02
CA HIS A 8 -6.62 -3.56 0.70
C HIS A 8 -6.06 -2.31 0.05
N GLN A 9 -6.88 -1.26 0.08
CA GLN A 9 -6.45 0.09 -0.27
C GLN A 9 -5.86 0.79 0.94
N VAL A 10 -4.70 1.40 0.73
CA VAL A 10 -3.90 2.05 1.76
C VAL A 10 -3.36 3.38 1.23
N LYS A 11 -3.07 4.30 2.13
CA LYS A 11 -2.25 5.48 1.83
C LYS A 11 -0.88 5.30 2.46
N LEU A 12 0.15 5.77 1.75
CA LEU A 12 1.48 5.93 2.36
C LEU A 12 1.51 7.22 3.17
N ALA A 13 2.08 7.18 4.37
CA ALA A 13 2.18 8.35 5.26
C ALA A 13 2.85 9.56 4.57
N GLN A 14 3.85 9.31 3.73
CA GLN A 14 4.56 10.33 2.95
C GLN A 14 3.82 10.81 1.69
N PHE A 15 2.76 10.09 1.27
CA PHE A 15 2.03 10.35 0.03
C PHE A 15 0.52 10.27 0.25
N GLU A 16 -0.03 11.19 1.03
CA GLU A 16 -1.43 11.14 1.46
C GLU A 16 -2.45 11.37 0.33
N HIS A 17 -1.99 11.84 -0.83
CA HIS A 17 -2.79 12.12 -2.02
C HIS A 17 -2.98 10.89 -2.91
N TYR A 18 -2.14 9.87 -2.77
CA TYR A 18 -2.20 8.67 -3.58
C TYR A 18 -2.80 7.49 -2.80
N ILE A 19 -3.68 6.77 -3.47
CA ILE A 19 -4.25 5.52 -2.96
C ILE A 19 -3.48 4.39 -3.62
N PHE A 20 -2.88 3.54 -2.80
CA PHE A 20 -2.18 2.33 -3.22
C PHE A 20 -3.03 1.10 -2.89
N THR A 21 -2.79 0.02 -3.62
CA THR A 21 -3.35 -1.30 -3.34
C THR A 21 -2.22 -2.21 -2.89
N VAL A 22 -2.43 -2.94 -1.79
CA VAL A 22 -1.51 -3.97 -1.33
C VAL A 22 -1.55 -5.14 -2.29
N THR A 23 -0.43 -5.49 -2.90
CA THR A 23 -0.33 -6.59 -3.87
C THR A 23 0.44 -7.79 -3.33
N ALA A 24 1.31 -7.59 -2.34
CA ALA A 24 2.01 -8.67 -1.66
C ALA A 24 2.21 -8.36 -0.17
N ALA A 25 2.28 -9.42 0.63
CA ALA A 25 2.73 -9.38 2.02
C ALA A 25 3.95 -10.30 2.14
N HIS A 26 5.05 -9.78 2.68
CA HIS A 26 6.31 -10.50 2.79
C HIS A 26 6.43 -11.17 4.16
N GLN A 27 7.28 -12.20 4.26
CA GLN A 27 7.48 -12.95 5.51
C GLN A 27 8.10 -12.10 6.63
N ASP A 28 8.83 -11.05 6.25
CA ASP A 28 9.41 -10.04 7.15
C ASP A 28 8.35 -9.09 7.75
N GLY A 29 7.12 -9.09 7.23
CA GLY A 29 6.04 -8.21 7.70
C GLY A 29 5.92 -6.89 6.94
N SER A 30 6.80 -6.63 5.98
CA SER A 30 6.65 -5.58 4.97
C SER A 30 5.64 -5.97 3.87
N PHE A 31 5.21 -4.98 3.09
CA PHE A 31 4.22 -5.13 2.02
C PHE A 31 4.70 -4.51 0.72
N THR A 32 4.26 -5.12 -0.39
CA THR A 32 4.30 -4.47 -1.70
C THR A 32 3.00 -3.72 -1.92
N VAL A 33 3.10 -2.45 -2.32
CA VAL A 33 1.94 -1.62 -2.67
C VAL A 33 2.13 -0.98 -4.05
N THR A 34 1.04 -0.90 -4.80
CA THR A 34 1.06 -0.34 -6.16
C THR A 34 -0.03 0.69 -6.35
N THR A 35 0.22 1.70 -7.19
CA THR A 35 -0.81 2.63 -7.67
C THR A 35 -0.56 2.95 -9.14
N THR A 36 -1.62 3.31 -9.86
CA THR A 36 -1.55 3.74 -11.26
C THR A 36 -1.77 5.24 -11.32
N LEU A 37 -0.79 5.97 -11.85
CA LEU A 37 -0.86 7.40 -12.13
C LEU A 37 -1.25 7.60 -13.59
N ASP A 38 -2.29 8.43 -13.80
CA ASP A 38 -2.77 8.87 -15.11
C ASP A 38 -2.94 7.73 -16.13
N GLY A 39 -3.29 6.53 -15.64
CA GLY A 39 -3.52 5.33 -16.45
C GLY A 39 -2.29 4.74 -17.16
N GLN A 40 -1.09 5.32 -16.99
CA GLN A 40 0.09 4.93 -17.78
C GLN A 40 1.32 4.59 -16.93
N GLN A 41 1.51 5.24 -15.78
CA GLN A 41 2.66 4.99 -14.91
C GLN A 41 2.24 4.21 -13.67
N ILE A 42 2.84 3.04 -13.45
CA ILE A 42 2.66 2.28 -12.22
C ILE A 42 3.79 2.65 -11.25
N LEU A 43 3.44 3.13 -10.06
CA LEU A 43 4.38 3.22 -8.95
C LEU A 43 4.23 1.96 -8.10
N SER A 44 5.35 1.29 -7.84
CA SER A 44 5.43 0.09 -7.01
C SER A 44 6.49 0.27 -5.94
N TYR A 45 6.14 -0.05 -4.69
CA TYR A 45 7.06 -0.05 -3.56
C TYR A 45 6.98 -1.40 -2.88
N GLU A 46 8.09 -2.13 -2.81
CA GLU A 46 8.11 -3.54 -2.40
C GLU A 46 8.38 -3.76 -0.91
N ASN A 47 9.09 -2.84 -0.25
CA ASN A 47 9.54 -2.98 1.13
C ASN A 47 8.89 -1.92 2.02
N VAL A 48 7.56 -1.87 2.05
CA VAL A 48 6.82 -0.89 2.87
C VAL A 48 6.46 -1.49 4.21
N ALA A 49 6.97 -0.92 5.30
CA ALA A 49 6.62 -1.35 6.65
C ALA A 49 5.14 -1.03 6.98
N GLN A 50 4.52 -1.86 7.82
CA GLN A 50 3.10 -1.70 8.19
C GLN A 50 2.79 -0.30 8.78
N GLU A 51 3.70 0.26 9.57
CA GLU A 51 3.56 1.59 10.20
C GLU A 51 3.48 2.74 9.19
N MET A 52 3.98 2.54 7.97
CA MET A 52 3.91 3.53 6.89
C MET A 52 2.56 3.50 6.17
N LEU A 53 1.74 2.48 6.42
CA LEU A 53 0.46 2.25 5.76
C LEU A 53 -0.70 2.74 6.63
N LYS A 54 -1.52 3.64 6.07
CA LYS A 54 -2.80 4.03 6.64
C LYS A 54 -3.91 3.28 5.91
N PRO A 55 -4.59 2.29 6.52
CA PRO A 55 -5.68 1.58 5.88
C PRO A 55 -6.86 2.53 5.65
N LEU A 56 -7.40 2.54 4.44
CA LEU A 56 -8.65 3.23 4.14
C LEU A 56 -9.79 2.29 4.52
N MET A 57 -10.19 2.33 5.79
CA MET A 57 -11.33 1.53 6.27
C MET A 57 -12.60 1.97 5.53
N ARG A 58 -13.38 0.99 5.08
CA ARG A 58 -14.80 1.15 4.77
C ARG A 58 -15.60 0.37 5.79
#